data_AF-A0AAN8JFM5-F1
#
_entry.id   AF-A0AAN8JFM5-F1
#
_cell.length_a   1.000
_cell.length_b   1.000
_cell.length_c   1.000
_cell.angle_alpha   90.00
_cell.angle_beta   90.00
_cell.angle_gamma   90.00
#
_symmetry.space_group_name_H-M   'P 1'
#
loop_
_entity.id
_entity.type
_entity.pdbx_description
1 polymer ?
#
loop_
_entity_poly.entity_id
_entity_poly.type
_entity_poly.pdbx_seq_one_letter_code
_entity_poly.pdbx_strand_id
1 'polypeptide(L)' 'MDSSRVLLLLLLVTTSSQMYFRPLTKCFYNGRRYDVKDKFHAEDGCNFCICADSDDMDYPGPVVKCSTDPCDVGF' A
#
# COMPACT_ATOMS: atom_id res chain seq x y z
N MET A 1 -29.72 15.37 -22.32
CA MET A 1 -28.83 14.57 -21.44
C MET A 1 -29.73 13.57 -20.75
N ASP A 2 -29.77 12.34 -21.24
CA ASP A 2 -30.75 11.34 -20.82
C ASP A 2 -30.42 10.80 -19.43
N SER A 3 -31.38 10.89 -18.50
CA SER A 3 -31.23 10.49 -17.09
C SER A 3 -30.82 9.02 -16.92
N SER A 4 -31.18 8.16 -17.88
CA SER A 4 -30.85 6.73 -17.89
C SER A 4 -29.36 6.48 -18.17
N ARG A 5 -28.72 7.35 -18.95
CA ARG A 5 -27.28 7.29 -19.23
C ARG A 5 -26.45 7.74 -18.02
N VAL A 6 -26.99 8.64 -17.21
CA VAL A 6 -26.34 9.12 -15.97
C VAL A 6 -26.29 8.01 -14.93
N LEU A 7 -27.37 7.24 -14.77
CA LEU A 7 -27.44 6.14 -13.80
C LEU A 7 -26.48 4.98 -14.12
N LEU A 8 -26.32 4.63 -15.42
CA LEU A 8 -25.37 3.60 -15.85
C LEU A 8 -23.91 3.98 -15.57
N LEU A 9 -23.56 5.26 -15.76
CA LEU A 9 -22.22 5.78 -15.49
C LEU A 9 -21.90 5.75 -13.99
N LEU A 10 -22.86 6.10 -13.13
CA LEU A 10 -22.67 6.06 -11.68
C LEU A 10 -22.43 4.64 -11.16
N LEU A 11 -23.11 3.63 -11.69
CA LEU A 11 -22.91 2.23 -11.29
C LEU A 11 -21.50 1.72 -11.64
N LEU A 12 -20.96 2.08 -12.81
CA LEU A 12 -19.59 1.75 -13.21
C LEU A 12 -18.53 2.46 -12.34
N VAL A 13 -18.85 3.65 -11.81
CA VAL A 13 -17.99 4.38 -10.85
C VAL A 13 -18.05 3.75 -9.45
N THR A 14 -19.18 3.16 -9.05
CA THR A 14 -19.25 2.45 -7.76
C THR A 14 -18.49 1.12 -7.76
N THR A 15 -18.36 0.44 -8.90
CA THR A 15 -17.59 -0.81 -9.01
C THR A 15 -16.08 -0.62 -9.02
N SER A 16 -15.59 0.60 -9.28
CA SER A 16 -14.16 0.96 -9.22
C SER A 16 -13.72 1.53 -7.87
N SER A 17 -14.65 1.66 -6.92
CA SER A 17 -14.43 2.32 -5.61
C SER A 17 -13.57 1.51 -4.63
N GLN A 18 -13.13 0.28 -4.96
CA GLN A 18 -12.15 -0.44 -4.13
C GLN A 18 -10.72 0.09 -4.27
N MET A 19 -10.44 1.00 -5.21
CA MET A 19 -9.08 1.46 -5.50
C MET A 19 -8.62 2.71 -4.73
N TYR A 20 -9.46 3.33 -3.90
CA TYR A 20 -9.08 4.56 -3.16
C TYR A 20 -8.99 4.39 -1.63
N PHE A 21 -9.09 3.17 -1.10
CA PHE A 21 -9.11 2.97 0.36
C PHE A 21 -7.74 2.69 1.01
N ARG A 22 -6.63 2.84 0.28
CA ARG A 22 -5.32 2.87 0.94
C ARG A 22 -5.04 4.31 1.34
N PRO A 23 -5.01 4.67 2.64
CA PRO A 23 -4.57 6.00 3.05
C PRO A 23 -3.17 6.22 2.49
N LEU A 24 -3.03 7.13 1.52
CA LEU A 24 -1.77 7.49 0.83
C LEU A 24 -0.72 8.11 1.77
N THR A 25 -0.96 8.06 3.07
CA THR A 25 -0.10 8.59 4.14
C THR A 25 0.51 7.48 5.00
N LYS A 26 0.13 6.21 4.77
CA LYS A 26 0.64 5.07 5.55
C LYS A 26 0.99 3.91 4.65
N CYS A 27 2.02 3.15 5.04
CA CYS A 27 2.29 1.88 4.40
C CYS A 27 1.33 0.80 4.91
N PHE A 28 0.88 -0.06 4.01
CA PHE A 28 0.16 -1.28 4.36
C PHE A 28 1.06 -2.49 4.12
N TYR A 29 1.43 -3.19 5.18
CA TYR A 29 2.30 -4.36 5.12
C TYR A 29 1.75 -5.46 6.03
N ASN A 30 1.56 -6.66 5.47
CA ASN A 30 1.05 -7.85 6.16
C ASN A 30 -0.17 -7.57 7.08
N GLY A 31 -1.20 -6.93 6.53
CA GLY A 31 -2.43 -6.62 7.29
C GLY A 31 -2.32 -5.44 8.26
N ARG A 32 -1.12 -4.86 8.45
CA ARG A 32 -0.85 -3.78 9.40
C ARG A 32 -0.58 -2.45 8.69
N ARG A 33 -0.83 -1.35 9.40
CA ARG A 33 -0.58 0.02 8.96
C ARG A 33 0.61 0.60 9.71
N TYR A 34 1.54 1.19 8.97
CA TYR A 34 2.74 1.83 9.49
C TYR A 34 2.78 3.29 9.05
N ASP A 35 3.14 4.17 9.97
CA ASP A 35 3.39 5.57 9.67
C ASP A 35 4.72 5.72 8.93
N VAL A 36 4.84 6.80 8.15
CA VAL A 36 6.09 7.11 7.44
C VAL A 36 7.22 7.23 8.47
N LYS A 37 8.37 6.62 8.13
CA LYS A 37 9.58 6.45 8.93
C LYS A 37 9.52 5.36 10.01
N ASP A 38 8.38 4.70 10.20
CA ASP A 38 8.31 3.51 11.05
C ASP A 38 9.27 2.43 10.55
N LYS A 39 10.00 1.84 11.49
CA LYS A 39 10.84 0.65 11.27
C LYS A 39 10.22 -0.54 11.98
N PHE A 40 10.16 -1.68 11.29
CA PHE A 40 9.53 -2.90 11.82
C PHE A 40 10.20 -4.15 11.26
N HIS A 41 10.02 -5.28 11.95
CA HIS A 41 10.49 -6.58 11.45
C HIS A 41 9.67 -7.03 10.23
N ALA A 42 10.36 -7.55 9.22
CA ALA A 42 9.74 -8.25 8.12
C ALA A 42 9.09 -9.56 8.58
N GLU A 43 8.21 -10.12 7.75
CA GLU A 43 7.52 -11.37 8.05
C GLU A 43 8.44 -12.59 8.12
N ASP A 44 9.60 -12.53 7.46
CA ASP A 44 10.63 -13.57 7.53
C ASP A 44 11.34 -13.66 8.89
N GLY A 45 11.11 -12.69 9.79
CA GLY A 45 11.66 -12.67 11.14
C GLY A 45 13.13 -12.27 11.25
N CYS A 46 13.83 -12.04 10.13
CA CYS A 46 15.24 -11.67 10.13
C CYS A 46 15.48 -10.27 9.55
N ASN A 47 14.73 -9.91 8.51
CA ASN A 47 14.87 -8.63 7.83
C ASN A 47 14.11 -7.52 8.56
N PHE A 48 14.51 -6.28 8.27
CA PHE A 48 13.84 -5.08 8.74
C PHE A 48 13.29 -4.29 7.56
N CYS A 49 12.12 -3.71 7.74
CA CYS A 49 11.47 -2.83 6.79
C CYS A 49 11.34 -1.41 7.35
N ILE A 50 11.31 -0.44 6.44
CA ILE A 50 10.95 0.94 6.73
C ILE A 50 9.80 1.37 5.82
N CYS A 51 8.83 2.09 6.39
CA CYS A 51 7.85 2.82 5.59
C CYS A 51 8.48 4.14 5.13
N ALA A 52 8.95 4.21 3.89
CA ALA A 52 9.63 5.39 3.37
C ALA A 52 8.67 6.27 2.56
N ASP A 53 8.91 7.58 2.57
CA ASP A 53 8.34 8.46 1.54
C ASP A 53 8.77 7.99 0.14
N SER A 54 7.91 8.18 -0.86
CA SER A 54 8.24 7.97 -2.26
C SER A 54 7.96 9.24 -3.06
N ASP A 55 8.77 9.45 -4.10
CA ASP A 55 8.61 10.55 -5.06
C ASP A 55 7.99 10.04 -6.38
N ASP A 56 7.47 8.81 -6.38
CA ASP A 56 6.96 8.14 -7.57
C ASP A 56 5.62 8.76 -7.98
N MET A 57 5.63 9.51 -9.08
CA MET A 57 4.45 10.23 -9.58
C MET A 57 3.33 9.30 -10.09
N ASP A 58 3.69 8.08 -10.51
CA ASP A 58 2.73 7.06 -10.93
C ASP A 58 2.05 6.36 -9.73
N TYR A 59 2.74 6.34 -8.58
CA TYR A 59 2.25 5.75 -7.33
C TYR A 59 2.46 6.71 -6.15
N PRO A 60 1.66 7.78 -6.05
CA PRO A 60 1.83 8.79 -5.01
C PRO A 60 1.51 8.19 -3.63
N GLY A 61 2.53 7.91 -2.82
CA GLY A 61 2.35 7.42 -1.45
C GLY A 61 3.59 6.73 -0.89
N PRO A 62 3.65 6.50 0.43
CA PRO A 62 4.80 5.87 1.04
C PRO A 62 4.90 4.39 0.65
N VAL A 63 6.13 3.90 0.53
CA VAL A 63 6.45 2.53 0.11
C VAL A 63 7.22 1.80 1.18
N VAL A 64 6.96 0.49 1.31
CA VAL A 64 7.72 -0.37 2.22
C VAL A 64 9.02 -0.76 1.54
N LYS A 65 10.15 -0.48 2.18
CA LYS A 65 11.47 -0.94 1.75
C LYS A 65 12.05 -1.86 2.82
N CYS A 66 12.34 -3.09 2.46
CA CYS A 66 12.92 -4.09 3.37
C CYS A 66 14.38 -4.38 3.01
N SER A 67 15.19 -4.75 4.00
CA SER A 67 16.42 -5.49 3.74
C SER A 67 16.07 -6.86 3.13
N THR A 68 17.01 -7.42 2.39
CA THR A 68 16.85 -8.71 1.71
C THR A 68 18.03 -9.62 2.01
N ASP A 69 18.57 -9.50 3.22
CA ASP A 69 19.69 -10.31 3.66
C ASP A 69 19.22 -11.76 3.84
N PRO A 70 20.01 -12.76 3.41
CA PRO A 70 19.68 -14.15 3.67
C PRO A 70 19.55 -14.38 5.18
N CYS A 71 18.44 -14.97 5.62
CA CYS A 71 18.29 -15.33 7.02
C CYS A 71 19.25 -16.48 7.36
N ASP A 72 20.12 -16.28 8.34
CA ASP A 72 20.90 -17.37 8.93
C ASP A 72 19.97 -18.26 9.77
N VAL A 73 19.44 -19.31 9.13
CA VAL A 73 18.73 -20.40 9.80
C VAL A 73 19.76 -21.35 10.37
N GLY A 74 20.37 -20.97 11.49
CA GLY A 74 21.44 -21.75 12.14
C GLY A 74 21.11 -23.25 12.20
N PHE A 75 22.08 -24.08 11.81
CA PHE A 75 22.00 -25.55 11.80
C PHE A 75 22.27 -26.15 13.19
#